data_AF-F0G091-F1
#
_entry.id   AF-F0G091-F1
#
_cell.length_a   1.000
_cell.length_b   1.000
_cell.length_c   1.000
_cell.angle_alpha   90.00
_cell.angle_beta   90.00
_cell.angle_gamma   90.00
#
_symmetry.space_group_name_H-M   'P 1'
#
loop_
_entity.id
_entity.type
_entity.pdbx_description
1 polymer ?
#
loop_
_entity_poly.entity_id
_entity_poly.type
_entity_poly.pdbx_seq_one_letter_code
_entity_poly.pdbx_strand_id
1 'polypeptide(L)'
;MLEERAINDPTDANISAYMYTKRIILDKAQRFSQSVARVLRQDPLLDENNRVPYASTGALSVRNADYQAQQKAVEELARIGGLVAFVDSTCRFCAMQLPVLDMLKRAHKIEYLVVSLDGARPKGFNGPLISDNGLFRKLGLKLTPSIVFVPRPRAYVGADDPNRYLVVSQGFYAMDELVKQIAYAGHDTKLLSAEVMRDLNVWDRGVTTTQDLNKLRLDPNKPDSFREILQPYLLKQYQN
;
A
#
# COMPACT_ATOMS: atom_id res chain seq x y z
N MET A 1 25.43 -31.91 4.16
CA MET A 1 26.31 -33.04 4.53
C MET A 1 26.40 -33.31 6.04
N LEU A 2 26.96 -32.44 6.91
CA LEU A 2 26.98 -32.72 8.37
C LEU A 2 25.61 -32.56 9.05
N GLU A 3 24.89 -31.47 8.74
CA GLU A 3 23.53 -31.24 9.24
C GLU A 3 22.58 -32.37 8.84
N GLU A 4 22.56 -32.67 7.55
CA GLU A 4 21.79 -33.76 6.97
C GLU A 4 22.13 -35.13 7.60
N ARG A 5 23.41 -35.43 7.85
CA ARG A 5 23.84 -36.66 8.53
C ARG A 5 23.34 -36.69 9.98
N ALA A 6 23.43 -35.58 10.70
CA ALA A 6 22.96 -35.48 12.08
C ALA A 6 21.42 -35.59 12.20
N ILE A 7 20.68 -35.14 11.19
CA ILE A 7 19.22 -35.28 11.10
C ILE A 7 18.82 -36.72 10.80
N ASN A 8 19.49 -37.36 9.84
CA ASN A 8 19.13 -38.70 9.38
C ASN A 8 19.64 -39.82 10.32
N ASP A 9 20.72 -39.58 11.07
CA ASP A 9 21.32 -40.52 12.03
C ASP A 9 21.87 -39.78 13.28
N PRO A 10 21.03 -39.51 14.30
CA PRO A 10 21.34 -38.62 15.42
C PRO A 10 22.18 -39.29 16.53
N THR A 11 23.30 -39.90 16.17
CA THR A 11 24.29 -40.37 17.18
C THR A 11 24.98 -39.19 17.86
N ASP A 12 25.46 -39.37 19.10
CA ASP A 12 26.18 -38.33 19.86
C ASP A 12 27.35 -37.74 19.07
N ALA A 13 28.07 -38.56 18.32
CA ALA A 13 29.18 -38.13 17.47
C ALA A 13 28.72 -37.23 16.31
N ASN A 14 27.62 -37.61 15.61
CA ASN A 14 27.09 -36.83 14.49
C ASN A 14 26.51 -35.49 14.96
N ILE A 15 25.76 -35.50 16.09
CA ILE A 15 25.21 -34.29 16.70
C ILE A 15 26.33 -33.37 17.18
N SER A 16 27.34 -33.91 17.87
CA SER A 16 28.49 -33.16 18.36
C SER A 16 29.24 -32.48 17.21
N ALA A 17 29.57 -33.23 16.13
CA ALA A 17 30.25 -32.69 14.96
C ALA A 17 29.47 -31.56 14.28
N TYR A 18 28.15 -31.71 14.13
CA TYR A 18 27.29 -30.65 13.60
C TYR A 18 27.25 -29.43 14.53
N MET A 19 27.10 -29.62 15.84
CA MET A 19 26.98 -28.51 16.80
C MET A 19 28.28 -27.71 16.94
N TYR A 20 29.46 -28.35 16.94
CA TYR A 20 30.74 -27.64 16.87
C TYR A 20 30.86 -26.82 15.59
N THR A 21 30.45 -27.37 14.44
CA THR A 21 30.46 -26.64 13.17
C THR A 21 29.48 -25.46 13.20
N LYS A 22 28.27 -25.67 13.72
CA LYS A 22 27.24 -24.63 13.89
C LYS A 22 27.73 -23.49 14.77
N ARG A 23 28.51 -23.76 15.82
CA ARG A 23 29.14 -22.74 16.65
C ARG A 23 30.06 -21.83 15.83
N ILE A 24 30.92 -22.40 14.99
CA ILE A 24 31.80 -21.62 14.10
C ILE A 24 31.00 -20.83 13.06
N ILE A 25 29.89 -21.37 12.55
CA ILE A 25 28.97 -20.64 11.66
C ILE A 25 28.41 -19.41 12.37
N LEU A 26 27.99 -19.54 13.64
CA LEU A 26 27.51 -18.40 14.44
C LEU A 26 28.60 -17.36 14.67
N ASP A 27 29.85 -17.78 14.94
CA ASP A 27 30.97 -16.85 15.11
C ASP A 27 31.27 -16.09 13.79
N LYS A 28 31.18 -16.77 12.63
CA LYS A 28 31.29 -16.13 11.31
C LYS A 28 30.15 -15.14 11.07
N ALA A 29 28.92 -15.51 11.42
CA ALA A 29 27.75 -14.63 11.30
C ALA A 29 27.92 -13.38 12.18
N GLN A 30 28.41 -13.51 13.41
CA GLN A 30 28.69 -12.38 14.30
C GLN A 30 29.71 -11.42 13.67
N ARG A 31 30.82 -11.93 13.13
CA ARG A 31 31.85 -11.11 12.46
C ARG A 31 31.33 -10.41 11.21
N PHE A 32 30.47 -11.10 10.45
CA PHE A 32 29.78 -10.52 9.30
C PHE A 32 28.87 -9.37 9.74
N SER A 33 27.98 -9.58 10.71
CA SER A 33 27.08 -8.56 11.23
C SER A 33 27.83 -7.32 11.75
N GLN A 34 28.94 -7.50 12.47
CA GLN A 34 29.80 -6.39 12.91
C GLN A 34 30.42 -5.63 11.73
N SER A 35 30.79 -6.33 10.66
CA SER A 35 31.36 -5.72 9.46
C SER A 35 30.31 -4.93 8.69
N VAL A 36 29.09 -5.46 8.55
CA VAL A 36 27.95 -4.72 7.97
C VAL A 36 27.67 -3.46 8.78
N ALA A 37 27.55 -3.55 10.10
CA ALA A 37 27.31 -2.40 10.97
C ALA A 37 28.43 -1.33 10.89
N ARG A 38 29.68 -1.74 10.64
CA ARG A 38 30.78 -0.81 10.39
C ARG A 38 30.65 -0.12 9.03
N VAL A 39 30.34 -0.86 7.96
CA VAL A 39 30.16 -0.29 6.62
C VAL A 39 28.98 0.68 6.58
N LEU A 40 27.83 0.31 7.15
CA LEU A 40 26.65 1.18 7.22
C LEU A 40 26.92 2.49 7.98
N ARG A 41 27.70 2.44 9.08
CA ARG A 41 28.10 3.65 9.82
C ARG A 41 29.03 4.58 9.04
N GLN A 42 29.79 4.05 8.08
CA GLN A 42 30.75 4.82 7.28
C GLN A 42 30.10 5.41 6.02
N ASP A 43 29.04 4.78 5.51
CA ASP A 43 28.31 5.24 4.33
C ASP A 43 26.80 5.35 4.64
N PRO A 44 26.31 6.54 5.04
CA PRO A 44 24.91 6.73 5.44
C PRO A 44 23.91 6.46 4.32
N LEU A 45 24.38 6.42 3.06
CA LEU A 45 23.58 6.09 1.88
C LEU A 45 23.07 4.64 1.90
N LEU A 46 23.77 3.75 2.60
CA LEU A 46 23.43 2.33 2.70
C LEU A 46 22.48 2.02 3.87
N ASP A 47 22.33 2.95 4.80
CA ASP A 47 21.47 2.78 5.98
C ASP A 47 20.05 3.24 5.67
N GLU A 48 19.16 2.26 5.52
CA GLU A 48 17.75 2.47 5.22
C GLU A 48 17.02 3.31 6.28
N ASN A 49 17.50 3.31 7.52
CA ASN A 49 16.91 4.12 8.59
C ASN A 49 17.11 5.63 8.34
N ASN A 50 18.14 6.00 7.57
CA ASN A 50 18.36 7.38 7.13
C ASN A 50 17.42 7.78 5.99
N ARG A 51 16.90 6.83 5.20
CA ARG A 51 15.92 7.08 4.14
C ARG A 51 14.52 7.24 4.72
N VAL A 52 14.06 6.23 5.46
CA VAL A 52 12.80 6.28 6.21
C VAL A 52 13.03 5.71 7.60
N PRO A 53 12.91 6.51 8.67
CA PRO A 53 13.05 6.02 10.03
C PRO A 53 12.06 4.88 10.32
N TYR A 54 12.57 3.67 10.53
CA TYR A 54 11.75 2.48 10.82
C TYR A 54 11.95 1.97 12.25
N ALA A 55 12.99 2.44 12.94
CA ALA A 55 13.21 2.17 14.35
C ALA A 55 12.75 3.35 15.22
N SER A 56 12.34 3.07 16.46
CA SER A 56 12.10 4.05 17.53
C SER A 56 10.95 5.05 17.28
N THR A 57 10.98 6.20 17.96
CA THR A 57 9.98 7.27 17.89
C THR A 57 9.84 7.86 16.48
N GLY A 58 10.91 7.82 15.66
CA GLY A 58 10.86 8.25 14.26
C GLY A 58 9.84 7.45 13.43
N ALA A 59 9.78 6.14 13.63
CA ALA A 59 8.82 5.27 12.93
C ALA A 59 7.37 5.59 13.30
N LEU A 60 7.11 5.93 14.57
CA LEU A 60 5.79 6.37 15.01
C LEU A 60 5.41 7.71 14.37
N SER A 61 6.35 8.66 14.29
CA SER A 61 6.12 9.94 13.62
C SER A 61 5.80 9.77 12.14
N VAL A 62 6.51 8.88 11.44
CA VAL A 62 6.24 8.55 10.03
C VAL A 62 4.84 7.95 9.86
N ARG A 63 4.48 6.96 10.69
CA ARG A 63 3.15 6.33 10.65
C ARG A 63 2.03 7.32 10.96
N ASN A 64 2.24 8.22 11.93
CA ASN A 64 1.28 9.25 12.26
C ASN A 64 1.12 10.26 11.12
N ALA A 65 2.22 10.66 10.47
CA ALA A 65 2.16 11.53 9.29
C ALA A 65 1.40 10.87 8.14
N ASP A 66 1.68 9.59 7.84
CA ASP A 66 0.96 8.82 6.82
C ASP A 66 -0.54 8.70 7.15
N TYR A 67 -0.88 8.36 8.41
CA TYR A 67 -2.27 8.32 8.85
C TYR A 67 -2.98 9.66 8.65
N GLN A 68 -2.35 10.77 9.06
CA GLN A 68 -2.93 12.12 8.89
C GLN A 68 -3.03 12.51 7.41
N ALA A 69 -2.07 12.12 6.58
CA ALA A 69 -2.11 12.34 5.14
C ALA A 69 -3.27 11.59 4.49
N GLN A 70 -3.55 10.34 4.91
CA GLN A 70 -4.72 9.59 4.45
C GLN A 70 -6.03 10.29 4.83
N GLN A 71 -6.16 10.81 6.05
CA GLN A 71 -7.36 11.57 6.44
C GLN A 71 -7.53 12.83 5.57
N LYS A 72 -6.47 13.64 5.44
CA LYS A 72 -6.45 14.85 4.59
C LYS A 72 -6.79 14.54 3.14
N ALA A 73 -6.28 13.42 2.61
CA ALA A 73 -6.55 13.00 1.24
C ALA A 73 -8.05 12.76 1.01
N VAL A 74 -8.71 12.05 1.93
CA VAL A 74 -10.16 11.82 1.83
C VAL A 74 -10.93 13.14 1.91
N GLU A 75 -10.51 14.07 2.78
CA GLU A 75 -11.13 15.40 2.90
C GLU A 75 -10.95 16.26 1.63
N GLU A 76 -9.78 16.22 0.98
CA GLU A 76 -9.56 16.89 -0.30
C GLU A 76 -10.42 16.27 -1.41
N LEU A 77 -10.45 14.93 -1.49
CA LEU A 77 -11.25 14.19 -2.46
C LEU A 77 -12.75 14.42 -2.28
N ALA A 78 -13.23 14.57 -1.03
CA ALA A 78 -14.62 14.89 -0.71
C ALA A 78 -15.09 16.22 -1.31
N ARG A 79 -14.19 17.19 -1.53
CA ARG A 79 -14.52 18.47 -2.16
C ARG A 79 -14.63 18.36 -3.69
N ILE A 80 -14.12 17.29 -4.27
CA ILE A 80 -13.95 17.13 -5.72
C ILE A 80 -14.93 16.09 -6.27
N GLY A 81 -15.34 15.10 -5.49
CA GLY A 81 -16.17 14.00 -5.93
C GLY A 81 -16.88 13.26 -4.80
N GLY A 82 -17.41 12.09 -5.13
CA GLY A 82 -18.13 11.24 -4.18
C GLY A 82 -17.95 9.76 -4.49
N LEU A 83 -18.45 8.93 -3.58
CA LEU A 83 -18.39 7.47 -3.70
C LEU A 83 -19.66 6.92 -4.36
N VAL A 84 -19.53 5.82 -5.07
CA VAL A 84 -20.62 4.98 -5.56
C VAL A 84 -20.43 3.60 -4.96
N ALA A 85 -21.40 3.17 -4.18
CA ALA A 85 -21.43 1.87 -3.53
C ALA A 85 -22.37 0.93 -4.28
N PHE A 86 -21.82 -0.06 -4.95
CA PHE A 86 -22.57 -1.12 -5.61
C PHE A 86 -22.89 -2.22 -4.61
N VAL A 87 -24.17 -2.54 -4.46
CA VAL A 87 -24.69 -3.46 -3.45
C VAL A 87 -25.71 -4.44 -4.05
N ASP A 88 -25.99 -5.51 -3.31
CA ASP A 88 -27.03 -6.49 -3.59
C ASP A 88 -27.83 -6.73 -2.30
N SER A 89 -29.14 -6.93 -2.38
CA SER A 89 -29.98 -7.06 -1.18
C SER A 89 -29.75 -8.36 -0.40
N THR A 90 -29.30 -9.42 -1.08
CA THR A 90 -29.01 -10.74 -0.49
C THR A 90 -27.61 -10.79 0.15
N CYS A 91 -26.76 -9.81 -0.14
CA CYS A 91 -25.39 -9.71 0.34
C CYS A 91 -25.32 -9.19 1.78
N ARG A 92 -25.02 -10.10 2.73
CA ARG A 92 -24.82 -9.74 4.16
C ARG A 92 -23.76 -8.65 4.38
N PHE A 93 -22.67 -8.71 3.63
CA PHE A 93 -21.58 -7.75 3.73
C PHE A 93 -21.97 -6.35 3.23
N CYS A 94 -22.94 -6.26 2.32
CA CYS A 94 -23.47 -5.01 1.82
C CYS A 94 -24.26 -4.28 2.91
N ALA A 95 -25.09 -5.02 3.67
CA ALA A 95 -25.76 -4.48 4.85
C ALA A 95 -24.75 -4.00 5.93
N MET A 96 -23.60 -4.66 6.06
CA MET A 96 -22.54 -4.24 7.00
C MET A 96 -21.75 -3.02 6.52
N GLN A 97 -21.54 -2.86 5.20
CA GLN A 97 -20.75 -1.77 4.64
C GLN A 97 -21.45 -0.41 4.70
N LEU A 98 -22.78 -0.38 4.57
CA LEU A 98 -23.54 0.88 4.49
C LEU A 98 -23.40 1.75 5.77
N PRO A 99 -23.49 1.20 6.99
CA PRO A 99 -23.16 1.95 8.21
C PRO A 99 -21.72 2.51 8.25
N VAL A 100 -20.76 1.80 7.65
CA VAL A 100 -19.36 2.25 7.55
C VAL A 100 -19.26 3.46 6.62
N LEU A 101 -19.99 3.46 5.50
CA LEU A 101 -20.06 4.62 4.60
C LEU A 101 -20.72 5.83 5.28
N ASP A 102 -21.72 5.62 6.14
CA ASP A 102 -22.30 6.69 6.95
C ASP A 102 -21.30 7.28 7.95
N MET A 103 -20.48 6.44 8.59
CA MET A 103 -19.40 6.90 9.46
C MET A 103 -18.37 7.72 8.68
N LEU A 104 -17.98 7.24 7.50
CA LEU A 104 -17.05 7.93 6.60
C LEU A 104 -17.58 9.29 6.16
N LYS A 105 -18.85 9.36 5.75
CA LYS A 105 -19.54 10.61 5.40
C LYS A 105 -19.55 11.59 6.57
N ARG A 106 -19.86 11.13 7.80
CA ARG A 106 -19.87 12.00 8.98
C ARG A 106 -18.49 12.56 9.30
N ALA A 107 -17.46 11.71 9.21
CA ALA A 107 -16.08 12.05 9.55
C ALA A 107 -15.42 12.97 8.50
N HIS A 108 -15.51 12.64 7.22
CA HIS A 108 -14.75 13.33 6.15
C HIS A 108 -15.61 14.15 5.20
N LYS A 109 -16.94 14.19 5.40
CA LYS A 109 -17.90 14.88 4.52
C LYS A 109 -17.88 14.38 3.07
N ILE A 110 -17.37 13.18 2.82
CA ILE A 110 -17.43 12.54 1.51
C ILE A 110 -18.84 11.99 1.28
N GLU A 111 -19.48 12.46 0.22
CA GLU A 111 -20.81 11.98 -0.17
C GLU A 111 -20.73 10.62 -0.83
N TYR A 112 -21.80 9.83 -0.70
CA TYR A 112 -21.90 8.53 -1.37
C TYR A 112 -23.30 8.30 -1.94
N LEU A 113 -23.35 7.55 -3.03
CA LEU A 113 -24.56 7.03 -3.66
C LEU A 113 -24.60 5.52 -3.52
N VAL A 114 -25.78 4.94 -3.32
CA VAL A 114 -25.98 3.49 -3.31
C VAL A 114 -26.64 3.05 -4.61
N VAL A 115 -25.98 2.13 -5.31
CA VAL A 115 -26.46 1.50 -6.53
C VAL A 115 -26.73 0.02 -6.25
N SER A 116 -27.97 -0.42 -6.43
CA SER A 116 -28.36 -1.81 -6.20
C SER A 116 -28.40 -2.61 -7.49
N LEU A 117 -27.74 -3.76 -7.51
CA LEU A 117 -27.67 -4.67 -8.66
C LEU A 117 -28.99 -5.41 -8.90
N ASP A 118 -29.73 -5.71 -7.83
CA ASP A 118 -31.02 -6.41 -7.89
C ASP A 118 -32.22 -5.47 -7.76
N GLY A 119 -31.97 -4.16 -7.68
CA GLY A 119 -32.98 -3.12 -7.47
C GLY A 119 -33.58 -3.10 -6.06
N ALA A 120 -33.19 -4.04 -5.19
CA ALA A 120 -33.68 -4.16 -3.83
C ALA A 120 -32.69 -3.59 -2.81
N ARG A 121 -33.21 -3.26 -1.62
CA ARG A 121 -32.44 -2.64 -0.53
C ARG A 121 -31.79 -3.71 0.36
N PRO A 122 -30.50 -3.58 0.70
CA PRO A 122 -29.90 -4.39 1.75
C PRO A 122 -30.62 -4.21 3.10
N LYS A 123 -30.65 -5.28 3.89
CA LYS A 123 -31.34 -5.29 5.20
C LYS A 123 -30.85 -4.13 6.09
N GLY A 124 -31.79 -3.36 6.63
CA GLY A 124 -31.51 -2.26 7.56
C GLY A 124 -31.13 -0.93 6.91
N PHE A 125 -31.01 -0.86 5.58
CA PHE A 125 -30.69 0.38 4.88
C PHE A 125 -31.95 1.11 4.38
N ASN A 126 -32.17 2.33 4.91
CA ASN A 126 -33.32 3.16 4.59
C ASN A 126 -32.96 4.41 3.75
N GLY A 127 -31.70 4.59 3.34
CA GLY A 127 -31.25 5.76 2.59
C GLY A 127 -31.64 5.75 1.09
N PRO A 128 -31.33 6.79 0.31
CA PRO A 128 -31.57 6.77 -1.14
C PRO A 128 -30.84 5.62 -1.85
N LEU A 129 -31.47 5.02 -2.85
CA LEU A 129 -30.93 3.92 -3.65
C LEU A 129 -31.41 4.06 -5.10
N ILE A 130 -30.54 3.68 -6.04
CA ILE A 130 -30.82 3.65 -7.47
C ILE A 130 -30.50 2.26 -8.01
N SER A 131 -31.28 1.75 -8.96
CA SER A 131 -30.96 0.47 -9.62
C SER A 131 -29.76 0.62 -10.55
N ASP A 132 -28.92 -0.42 -10.62
CA ASP A 132 -27.81 -0.46 -11.58
C ASP A 132 -28.33 -0.40 -13.02
N ASN A 133 -27.66 0.39 -13.84
CA ASN A 133 -27.96 0.58 -15.26
C ASN A 133 -26.95 -0.14 -16.17
N GLY A 134 -26.18 -1.10 -15.62
CA GLY A 134 -25.08 -1.78 -16.30
C GLY A 134 -23.70 -1.21 -15.99
N LEU A 135 -23.60 -0.15 -15.17
CA LEU A 135 -22.33 0.45 -14.78
C LEU A 135 -21.44 -0.55 -14.02
N PHE A 136 -22.02 -1.40 -13.16
CA PHE A 136 -21.26 -2.44 -12.45
C PHE A 136 -20.47 -3.33 -13.41
N ARG A 137 -21.13 -3.81 -14.48
CA ARG A 137 -20.52 -4.65 -15.50
C ARG A 137 -19.52 -3.86 -16.35
N LYS A 138 -19.85 -2.63 -16.73
CA LYS A 138 -18.99 -1.74 -17.52
C LYS A 138 -17.64 -1.50 -16.83
N LEU A 139 -17.66 -1.32 -15.51
CA LEU A 139 -16.46 -1.12 -14.69
C LEU A 139 -15.70 -2.42 -14.40
N GLY A 140 -16.19 -3.58 -14.86
CA GLY A 140 -15.55 -4.87 -14.65
C GLY A 140 -15.58 -5.34 -13.19
N LEU A 141 -16.46 -4.77 -12.35
CA LEU A 141 -16.60 -5.15 -10.95
C LEU A 141 -17.11 -6.58 -10.84
N LYS A 142 -16.65 -7.29 -9.80
CA LYS A 142 -16.87 -8.72 -9.59
C LYS A 142 -17.58 -9.05 -8.29
N LEU A 143 -17.44 -8.20 -7.27
CA LEU A 143 -17.97 -8.47 -5.93
C LEU A 143 -18.90 -7.35 -5.47
N THR A 144 -19.82 -7.69 -4.58
CA THR A 144 -20.57 -6.72 -3.77
C THR A 144 -20.22 -6.91 -2.29
N PRO A 145 -20.06 -5.84 -1.49
CA PRO A 145 -20.13 -4.44 -1.93
C PRO A 145 -18.88 -4.06 -2.76
N SER A 146 -19.03 -3.17 -3.73
CA SER A 146 -17.91 -2.53 -4.42
C SER A 146 -18.01 -1.03 -4.26
N ILE A 147 -16.91 -0.38 -3.89
CA ILE A 147 -16.85 1.07 -3.71
C ILE A 147 -16.00 1.66 -4.81
N VAL A 148 -16.52 2.71 -5.46
CA VAL A 148 -15.85 3.43 -6.55
C VAL A 148 -15.88 4.91 -6.23
N PHE A 149 -14.76 5.60 -6.36
CA PHE A 149 -14.70 7.05 -6.27
C PHE A 149 -14.85 7.68 -7.66
N VAL A 150 -15.70 8.70 -7.75
CA VAL A 150 -15.99 9.43 -8.99
C VAL A 150 -15.61 10.90 -8.80
N PRO A 151 -14.45 11.34 -9.31
CA PRO A 151 -14.08 12.74 -9.28
C PRO A 151 -14.92 13.56 -10.26
N ARG A 152 -15.41 14.72 -9.81
CA ARG A 152 -16.15 15.72 -10.60
C ARG A 152 -17.26 15.06 -11.44
N PRO A 153 -18.22 14.35 -10.80
CA PRO A 153 -19.25 13.62 -11.51
C PRO A 153 -20.06 14.55 -12.41
N ARG A 154 -20.35 14.10 -13.62
CA ARG A 154 -21.14 14.81 -14.63
C ARG A 154 -22.31 13.94 -15.06
N ALA A 155 -23.45 14.57 -15.31
CA ALA A 155 -24.58 13.92 -15.93
C ALA A 155 -24.21 13.43 -17.34
N TYR A 156 -24.78 12.30 -17.74
CA TYR A 156 -24.64 11.80 -19.11
C TYR A 156 -25.27 12.81 -20.08
N VAL A 157 -24.55 13.15 -21.14
CA VAL A 157 -25.05 13.94 -22.27
C VAL A 157 -24.88 13.08 -23.51
N GLY A 158 -25.93 12.38 -23.92
CA GLY A 158 -25.88 11.40 -25.01
C GLY A 158 -25.37 10.02 -24.56
N ALA A 159 -24.73 9.30 -25.48
CA ALA A 159 -24.29 7.91 -25.27
C ALA A 159 -22.92 7.79 -24.58
N ASP A 160 -22.12 8.86 -24.58
CA ASP A 160 -20.78 8.84 -24.02
C ASP A 160 -20.80 9.07 -22.51
N ASP A 161 -19.92 8.35 -21.81
CA ASP A 161 -19.73 8.51 -20.37
C ASP A 161 -18.57 9.47 -20.10
N PRO A 162 -18.84 10.69 -19.61
CA PRO A 162 -17.80 11.68 -19.37
C PRO A 162 -17.04 11.45 -18.05
N ASN A 163 -17.42 10.45 -17.26
CA ASN A 163 -16.93 10.27 -15.90
C ASN A 163 -15.68 9.39 -15.86
N ARG A 164 -14.79 9.74 -14.93
CA ARG A 164 -13.68 8.87 -14.52
C ARG A 164 -14.11 8.08 -13.30
N TYR A 165 -13.73 6.81 -13.26
CA TYR A 165 -14.04 5.91 -12.15
C TYR A 165 -12.74 5.37 -11.57
N LEU A 166 -12.58 5.52 -10.26
CA LEU A 166 -11.45 4.98 -9.52
C LEU A 166 -11.98 3.89 -8.59
N VAL A 167 -11.68 2.63 -8.89
CA VAL A 167 -12.09 1.52 -8.03
C VAL A 167 -11.36 1.65 -6.71
N VAL A 168 -12.11 1.75 -5.61
CA VAL A 168 -11.57 1.87 -4.25
C VAL A 168 -11.47 0.49 -3.61
N SER A 169 -12.54 -0.30 -3.68
CA SER A 169 -12.55 -1.63 -3.08
C SER A 169 -13.60 -2.55 -3.69
N GLN A 170 -13.36 -3.86 -3.56
CA GLN A 170 -14.32 -4.92 -3.86
C GLN A 170 -14.35 -5.90 -2.68
N GLY A 171 -15.50 -6.04 -2.03
CA GLY A 171 -15.66 -6.73 -0.75
C GLY A 171 -15.89 -5.77 0.43
N PHE A 172 -16.06 -6.34 1.62
CA PHE A 172 -16.24 -5.56 2.85
C PHE A 172 -14.93 -4.99 3.37
N TYR A 173 -14.94 -3.72 3.76
CA TYR A 173 -13.80 -2.99 4.32
C TYR A 173 -14.23 -2.20 5.56
N ALA A 174 -13.41 -2.28 6.61
CA ALA A 174 -13.51 -1.40 7.77
C ALA A 174 -13.19 0.06 7.39
N MET A 175 -13.59 1.01 8.24
CA MET A 175 -13.50 2.44 7.93
C MET A 175 -12.06 2.92 7.71
N ASP A 176 -11.13 2.49 8.56
CA ASP A 176 -9.71 2.84 8.49
C ASP A 176 -9.06 2.35 7.20
N GLU A 177 -9.31 1.09 6.84
CA GLU A 177 -8.81 0.55 5.57
C GLU A 177 -9.51 1.24 4.38
N LEU A 178 -10.81 1.57 4.48
CA LEU A 178 -11.51 2.28 3.41
C LEU A 178 -10.95 3.71 3.20
N VAL A 179 -10.63 4.43 4.27
CA VAL A 179 -9.96 5.74 4.20
C VAL A 179 -8.64 5.61 3.44
N LYS A 180 -7.84 4.62 3.79
CA LYS A 180 -6.58 4.31 3.13
C LYS A 180 -6.79 4.00 1.64
N GLN A 181 -7.73 3.13 1.29
CA GLN A 181 -8.02 2.77 -0.11
C GLN A 181 -8.52 3.98 -0.92
N ILE A 182 -9.30 4.89 -0.33
CA ILE A 182 -9.75 6.13 -1.01
C ILE A 182 -8.57 7.06 -1.26
N ALA A 183 -7.70 7.24 -0.26
CA ALA A 183 -6.48 8.03 -0.42
C ALA A 183 -5.59 7.48 -1.55
N TYR A 184 -5.40 6.16 -1.60
CA TYR A 184 -4.61 5.50 -2.65
C TYR A 184 -5.27 5.52 -4.03
N ALA A 185 -6.60 5.42 -4.12
CA ALA A 185 -7.31 5.59 -5.38
C ALA A 185 -7.02 6.98 -5.99
N GLY A 186 -6.80 8.01 -5.16
CA GLY A 186 -6.39 9.34 -5.56
C GLY A 186 -4.90 9.54 -5.80
N HIS A 187 -4.04 8.62 -5.37
CA HIS A 187 -2.58 8.79 -5.30
C HIS A 187 -1.94 9.04 -6.67
N ASP A 188 -2.30 8.28 -7.70
CA ASP A 188 -1.73 8.49 -9.05
C ASP A 188 -2.59 9.45 -9.89
N THR A 189 -3.36 10.29 -9.20
CA THR A 189 -4.25 11.24 -9.82
C THR A 189 -3.85 12.63 -9.37
N LYS A 190 -3.82 13.60 -10.29
CA LYS A 190 -3.55 15.01 -9.96
C LYS A 190 -4.75 15.66 -9.22
N LEU A 191 -5.40 14.92 -8.34
CA LEU A 191 -6.56 15.33 -7.56
C LEU A 191 -6.18 15.79 -6.15
N LEU A 192 -5.05 15.31 -5.62
CA LEU A 192 -4.54 15.65 -4.30
C LEU A 192 -3.48 16.75 -4.38
N SER A 193 -3.37 17.55 -3.31
CA SER A 193 -2.32 18.55 -3.16
C SER A 193 -0.93 17.92 -3.14
N ALA A 194 0.08 18.68 -3.58
CA ALA A 194 1.47 18.22 -3.57
C ALA A 194 1.97 17.89 -2.16
N GLU A 195 1.40 18.52 -1.12
CA GLU A 195 1.69 18.20 0.28
C GLU A 195 1.18 16.82 0.67
N VAL A 196 -0.12 16.58 0.49
CA VAL A 196 -0.74 15.28 0.82
C VAL A 196 -0.08 14.16 0.03
N MET A 197 0.18 14.39 -1.27
CA MET A 197 0.87 13.44 -2.12
C MET A 197 2.25 13.07 -1.60
N ARG A 198 3.05 14.06 -1.19
CA ARG A 198 4.39 13.83 -0.65
C ARG A 198 4.37 13.02 0.65
N ASP A 199 3.34 13.18 1.47
CA ASP A 199 3.22 12.47 2.75
C ASP A 199 2.60 11.07 2.62
N LEU A 200 1.77 10.81 1.60
CA LEU A 200 1.34 9.45 1.24
C LEU A 200 2.49 8.62 0.61
N ASN A 201 3.40 9.28 -0.09
CA ASN A 201 4.57 8.68 -0.76
C ASN A 201 5.79 8.51 0.15
N VAL A 202 5.66 8.59 1.47
CA VAL A 202 6.85 8.57 2.36
C VAL A 202 7.74 7.35 2.13
N TRP A 203 7.14 6.19 1.85
CA TRP A 203 7.87 4.95 1.58
C TRP A 203 8.54 4.91 0.20
N ASP A 204 8.05 5.71 -0.75
CA ASP A 204 8.59 5.81 -2.12
C ASP A 204 9.73 6.84 -2.23
N ARG A 205 9.94 7.66 -1.20
CA ARG A 205 11.03 8.66 -1.17
C ARG A 205 12.38 7.97 -1.30
N GLY A 206 13.15 8.36 -2.32
CA GLY A 206 14.48 7.81 -2.56
C GLY A 206 14.51 6.40 -3.13
N VAL A 207 13.35 5.81 -3.46
CA VAL A 207 13.29 4.51 -4.14
C VAL A 207 13.75 4.69 -5.59
N THR A 208 14.66 3.81 -6.02
CA THR A 208 15.16 3.84 -7.40
C THR A 208 14.04 3.48 -8.37
N THR A 209 13.82 4.32 -9.38
CA THR A 209 12.71 4.14 -10.33
C THR A 209 12.88 2.90 -11.21
N THR A 210 11.79 2.34 -11.73
CA THR A 210 11.84 1.22 -12.69
C THR A 210 12.72 1.54 -13.91
N GLN A 211 12.69 2.78 -14.40
CA GLN A 211 13.53 3.21 -15.51
C GLN A 211 15.03 3.19 -15.15
N ASP A 212 15.36 3.60 -13.94
CA ASP A 212 16.73 3.55 -13.43
C ASP A 212 17.21 2.10 -13.24
N LEU A 213 16.37 1.24 -12.64
CA LEU A 213 16.67 -0.18 -12.45
C LEU A 213 16.95 -0.89 -13.78
N ASN A 214 16.19 -0.60 -14.83
CA ASN A 214 16.38 -1.20 -16.16
C ASN A 214 17.72 -0.81 -16.82
N LYS A 215 18.31 0.32 -16.42
CA LYS A 215 19.61 0.80 -16.91
C LYS A 215 20.78 0.21 -16.13
N LEU A 216 20.54 -0.41 -14.97
CA LEU A 216 21.61 -0.98 -14.15
C LEU A 216 22.29 -2.16 -14.84
N ARG A 217 23.62 -2.15 -14.84
CA ARG A 217 24.47 -3.25 -15.28
C ARG A 217 25.50 -3.47 -14.18
N LEU A 218 25.43 -4.62 -13.52
CA LEU A 218 26.29 -4.97 -12.39
C LEU A 218 27.02 -6.28 -12.73
N ASP A 219 28.33 -6.31 -12.50
CA ASP A 219 29.16 -7.52 -12.65
C ASP A 219 29.50 -8.05 -11.26
N PRO A 220 28.91 -9.17 -10.80
CA PRO A 220 29.16 -9.72 -9.46
C PRO A 220 30.63 -10.04 -9.18
N ASN A 221 31.47 -10.20 -10.22
CA ASN A 221 32.90 -10.46 -10.07
C ASN A 221 33.73 -9.18 -9.87
N LYS A 222 33.11 -8.00 -9.95
CA LYS A 222 33.72 -6.67 -9.74
C LYS A 222 33.00 -5.90 -8.64
N PRO A 223 33.07 -6.35 -7.37
CA PRO A 223 32.33 -5.75 -6.27
C PRO A 223 32.66 -4.26 -6.06
N ASP A 224 33.90 -3.83 -6.33
CA ASP A 224 34.31 -2.44 -6.14
C ASP A 224 33.57 -1.45 -7.06
N SER A 225 33.11 -1.91 -8.24
CA SER A 225 32.32 -1.06 -9.16
C SER A 225 30.89 -0.81 -8.71
N PHE A 226 30.36 -1.59 -7.75
CA PHE A 226 28.98 -1.44 -7.31
C PHE A 226 28.74 -0.07 -6.69
N ARG A 227 29.70 0.43 -5.91
CA ARG A 227 29.58 1.75 -5.29
C ARG A 227 29.46 2.84 -6.36
N GLU A 228 30.38 2.85 -7.33
CA GLU A 228 30.42 3.84 -8.40
C GLU A 228 29.14 3.83 -9.25
N ILE A 229 28.61 2.63 -9.54
CA ILE A 229 27.41 2.45 -10.37
C ILE A 229 26.14 2.80 -9.60
N LEU A 230 26.01 2.39 -8.33
CA LEU A 230 24.78 2.51 -7.55
C LEU A 230 24.64 3.85 -6.81
N GLN A 231 25.76 4.44 -6.38
CA GLN A 231 25.75 5.66 -5.58
C GLN A 231 24.98 6.82 -6.25
N PRO A 232 25.10 7.10 -7.56
CA PRO A 232 24.33 8.16 -8.20
C PRO A 232 22.80 7.95 -8.14
N TYR A 233 22.34 6.70 -8.15
CA TYR A 233 20.91 6.38 -8.05
C TYR A 233 20.40 6.55 -6.63
N LEU A 234 21.15 6.07 -5.65
CA LEU A 234 20.78 6.19 -4.24
C LEU A 234 20.82 7.64 -3.74
N LEU A 235 21.76 8.47 -4.24
CA LEU A 235 21.87 9.88 -3.86
C LEU A 235 20.66 10.72 -4.27
N LYS A 236 19.83 10.26 -5.21
CA LYS A 236 18.56 10.91 -5.55
C LYS A 236 17.63 11.03 -4.34
N GLN A 237 17.79 10.20 -3.30
CA GLN A 237 17.02 10.32 -2.07
C GLN A 237 17.24 11.64 -1.30
N TYR A 238 18.34 12.36 -1.57
CA TYR A 238 18.66 13.64 -0.95
C TYR A 238 18.42 14.85 -1.87
N GLN A 239 17.96 14.61 -3.10
CA GLN A 239 17.68 15.65 -4.08
C GLN A 239 16.16 15.87 -4.08
N ASN A 240 15.72 16.89 -3.33
CA ASN A 240 14.31 17.32 -3.30
C ASN A 240 13.82 17.79 -4.67
#